data_AF-A0AA88YFY4-F1
#
_entry.id   AF-A0AA88YFY4-F1
#
_cell.length_a   1.000
_cell.length_b   1.000
_cell.length_c   1.000
_cell.angle_alpha   90.00
_cell.angle_beta   90.00
_cell.angle_gamma   90.00
#
_symmetry.space_group_name_H-M   'P 1'
#
loop_
_entity.id
_entity.type
_entity.pdbx_description
1 polymer ?
#
loop_
_entity_poly.entity_id
_entity_poly.type
_entity_poly.pdbx_seq_one_letter_code
_entity_poly.pdbx_strand_id
1 'polypeptide(L)'
;MSTGDDEAKPVVKETSESVDNTKSESDKPRRTRTLTPKAQENYEDEVSAFHNNLDKIWRKIEDIPDEVDKAKDIGTLRDLENQLQDLSEQYRVLSNRFSKYLDEVNTQDSQDEFGRFSFEYRRSKTIIRSMRPVIKNARLDILEAISNAATDDSASVISTTKRKSDAGQIQQQPSQVVDDLDIIPDRLQETANYVRNQQSFSNS
;
A
#
# COMPACT_ATOMS: atom_id res chain seq x y z
N MET A 1 -69.32 54.38 -18.93
CA MET A 1 -68.66 55.52 -18.24
C MET A 1 -67.45 54.91 -17.54
N SER A 2 -66.25 54.89 -18.14
CA SER A 2 -65.18 55.93 -18.07
C SER A 2 -65.00 56.41 -16.64
N THR A 3 -63.82 56.31 -15.99
CA THR A 3 -62.42 56.58 -16.37
C THR A 3 -61.49 55.68 -15.52
N GLY A 4 -60.22 55.34 -15.82
CA GLY A 4 -59.14 56.10 -16.48
C GLY A 4 -58.16 56.64 -15.42
N ASP A 5 -56.85 56.38 -15.63
CA ASP A 5 -55.63 56.94 -15.01
C ASP A 5 -55.10 56.25 -13.71
N ASP A 6 -53.96 55.55 -13.63
CA ASP A 6 -52.57 55.66 -14.17
C ASP A 6 -51.64 56.48 -13.24
N GLU A 7 -50.75 55.80 -12.49
CA GLU A 7 -49.48 56.40 -12.04
C GLU A 7 -48.41 55.34 -11.74
N ALA A 8 -47.18 55.69 -12.11
CA ALA A 8 -46.03 54.82 -12.32
C ALA A 8 -45.12 54.61 -11.09
N LYS A 9 -44.28 53.55 -11.25
CA LYS A 9 -43.17 53.00 -10.43
C LYS A 9 -42.29 53.98 -9.62
N PRO A 10 -41.51 53.45 -8.66
CA PRO A 10 -40.10 53.21 -9.02
C PRO A 10 -39.52 51.84 -8.61
N VAL A 11 -38.48 51.50 -9.36
CA VAL A 11 -37.56 50.35 -9.26
C VAL A 11 -36.66 50.46 -8.03
N VAL A 12 -36.47 49.37 -7.28
CA VAL A 12 -35.22 49.09 -6.57
C VAL A 12 -34.82 47.64 -6.80
N LYS A 13 -33.62 47.48 -7.36
CA LYS A 13 -32.85 46.24 -7.49
C LYS A 13 -32.53 45.67 -6.11
N GLU A 14 -32.82 44.40 -5.86
CA GLU A 14 -31.92 43.58 -5.06
C GLU A 14 -31.71 42.23 -5.74
N THR A 15 -30.46 42.04 -6.12
CA THR A 15 -29.82 40.82 -6.53
C THR A 15 -29.83 39.86 -5.34
N SER A 16 -30.47 38.71 -5.47
CA SER A 16 -30.18 37.58 -4.60
C SER A 16 -29.98 36.36 -5.48
N GLU A 17 -28.69 36.02 -5.63
CA GLU A 17 -28.15 34.80 -6.19
C GLU A 17 -29.02 33.61 -5.79
N SER A 18 -29.72 33.03 -6.78
CA SER A 18 -30.15 31.64 -6.66
C SER A 18 -28.91 30.79 -6.87
N VAL A 19 -28.29 30.42 -5.75
CA VAL A 19 -27.22 29.45 -5.66
C VAL A 19 -27.66 28.19 -6.40
N ASP A 20 -26.98 27.93 -7.51
CA ASP A 20 -27.00 26.68 -8.24
C ASP A 20 -26.56 25.57 -7.28
N ASN A 21 -27.55 24.92 -6.65
CA ASN A 21 -27.32 23.75 -5.83
C ASN A 21 -27.23 22.55 -6.78
N THR A 22 -26.12 22.46 -7.51
CA THR A 22 -25.69 21.25 -8.20
C THR A 22 -25.34 20.21 -7.14
N LYS A 23 -26.38 19.60 -6.57
CA LYS A 23 -26.29 18.40 -5.75
C LYS A 23 -25.79 17.29 -6.67
N SER A 24 -24.49 17.02 -6.59
CA SER A 24 -23.81 15.93 -7.29
C SER A 24 -24.61 14.64 -7.14
N GLU A 25 -25.13 14.15 -8.26
CA GLU A 25 -25.84 12.89 -8.40
C GLU A 25 -24.86 11.70 -8.30
N SER A 26 -24.07 11.62 -7.22
CA SER A 26 -23.07 10.55 -7.02
C SER A 26 -23.42 9.57 -5.89
N ASP A 27 -24.49 9.80 -5.12
CA ASP A 27 -24.85 9.00 -3.93
C ASP A 27 -25.93 7.93 -4.18
N LYS A 28 -26.24 7.59 -5.43
CA LYS A 28 -27.13 6.45 -5.69
C LYS A 28 -26.30 5.16 -5.65
N PRO A 29 -26.56 4.23 -4.71
CA PRO A 29 -25.82 2.97 -4.65
C PRO A 29 -25.94 2.24 -5.99
N ARG A 30 -24.80 1.83 -6.54
CA ARG A 30 -24.72 1.10 -7.80
C ARG A 30 -25.48 -0.22 -7.60
N ARG A 31 -26.62 -0.39 -8.29
CA ARG A 31 -27.42 -1.61 -8.19
C ARG A 31 -26.55 -2.84 -8.47
N THR A 32 -26.61 -3.82 -7.57
CA THR A 32 -25.94 -5.11 -7.76
C THR A 32 -26.54 -5.84 -8.95
N ARG A 33 -25.69 -6.49 -9.73
CA ARG A 33 -26.06 -7.30 -10.90
C ARG A 33 -26.40 -8.72 -10.46
N THR A 34 -27.27 -9.37 -11.24
CA THR A 34 -27.53 -10.81 -11.15
C THR A 34 -26.97 -11.46 -12.41
N LEU A 35 -26.13 -12.49 -12.24
CA LEU A 35 -25.52 -13.21 -13.35
C LEU A 35 -26.43 -14.32 -13.87
N THR A 36 -26.25 -14.67 -15.15
CA THR A 36 -26.82 -15.91 -15.70
C THR A 36 -26.00 -17.10 -15.20
N PRO A 37 -26.53 -18.35 -15.22
CA PRO A 37 -25.77 -19.52 -14.75
C PRO A 37 -24.41 -19.69 -15.43
N LYS A 38 -24.33 -19.46 -16.74
CA LYS A 38 -23.07 -19.52 -17.49
C LYS A 38 -22.10 -18.39 -17.10
N ALA A 39 -22.63 -17.19 -16.83
CA ALA A 39 -21.81 -16.08 -16.37
C ALA A 39 -21.32 -16.28 -14.92
N GLN A 40 -22.10 -16.99 -14.11
CA GLN A 40 -21.69 -17.40 -12.75
C GLN A 40 -20.54 -18.42 -12.79
N GLU A 41 -20.64 -19.45 -13.63
CA GLU A 41 -19.55 -20.44 -13.82
C GLU A 41 -18.25 -19.74 -14.26
N ASN A 42 -18.33 -18.88 -15.28
CA ASN A 42 -17.17 -18.09 -15.71
C ASN A 42 -16.62 -17.18 -14.59
N TYR A 43 -17.48 -16.65 -13.73
CA TYR A 43 -17.06 -15.83 -12.60
C TYR A 43 -16.27 -16.66 -11.58
N GLU A 44 -16.77 -17.83 -11.22
CA GLU A 44 -16.11 -18.75 -10.30
C GLU A 44 -14.75 -19.22 -10.83
N ASP A 45 -14.66 -19.51 -12.14
CA ASP A 45 -13.41 -19.88 -12.81
C ASP A 45 -12.37 -18.75 -12.74
N GLU A 46 -12.77 -17.51 -13.06
CA GLU A 46 -11.87 -16.35 -13.01
C GLU A 46 -11.41 -16.04 -11.58
N VAL A 47 -12.32 -16.06 -10.61
CA VAL A 47 -11.99 -15.88 -9.18
C VAL A 47 -10.99 -16.94 -8.72
N SER A 48 -11.23 -18.21 -9.07
CA SER A 48 -10.32 -19.31 -8.77
C SER A 48 -8.95 -19.10 -9.43
N ALA A 49 -8.91 -18.65 -10.68
CA ALA A 49 -7.67 -18.36 -11.38
C ALA A 49 -6.86 -17.23 -10.70
N PHE A 50 -7.52 -16.16 -10.26
CA PHE A 50 -6.88 -15.08 -9.50
C PHE A 50 -6.27 -15.59 -8.19
N HIS A 51 -7.04 -16.32 -7.38
CA HIS A 51 -6.56 -16.89 -6.12
C HIS A 51 -5.37 -17.82 -6.33
N ASN A 52 -5.47 -18.76 -7.27
CA ASN A 52 -4.37 -19.68 -7.59
C ASN A 52 -3.08 -18.96 -7.99
N ASN A 53 -3.18 -17.83 -8.71
CA ASN A 53 -2.00 -17.06 -9.12
C ASN A 53 -1.45 -16.20 -7.97
N LEU A 54 -2.32 -15.61 -7.15
CA LEU A 54 -1.91 -14.88 -5.94
C LEU A 54 -1.21 -15.81 -4.94
N ASP A 55 -1.75 -17.00 -4.71
CA ASP A 55 -1.17 -18.01 -3.82
C ASP A 55 0.21 -18.46 -4.28
N LYS A 56 0.41 -18.64 -5.59
CA LYS A 56 1.73 -19.00 -6.15
C LYS A 56 2.77 -17.92 -5.87
N ILE A 57 2.40 -16.64 -6.02
CA ILE A 57 3.31 -15.53 -5.72
C ILE A 57 3.55 -15.47 -4.21
N TRP A 58 2.50 -15.64 -3.41
CA TRP A 58 2.56 -15.59 -1.97
C TRP A 58 3.48 -16.66 -1.37
N ARG A 59 3.41 -17.91 -1.84
CA ARG A 59 4.32 -18.98 -1.40
C ARG A 59 5.79 -18.62 -1.60
N LYS A 60 6.12 -18.04 -2.76
CA LYS A 60 7.50 -17.58 -3.03
C LYS A 60 7.94 -16.45 -2.10
N ILE A 61 7.00 -15.62 -1.63
CA ILE A 61 7.28 -14.58 -0.64
C ILE A 61 7.49 -15.21 0.74
N GLU A 62 6.70 -16.21 1.10
CA GLU A 62 6.81 -16.95 2.36
C GLU A 62 8.14 -17.71 2.48
N ASP A 63 8.74 -18.13 1.37
CA ASP A 63 10.05 -18.82 1.37
C ASP A 63 11.22 -17.87 1.67
N ILE A 64 11.08 -16.55 1.47
CA ILE A 64 12.19 -15.59 1.57
C ILE A 64 12.82 -15.53 2.97
N PRO A 65 12.07 -15.42 4.08
CA PRO A 65 12.67 -15.44 5.42
C PRO A 65 13.57 -16.65 5.67
N ASP A 66 13.12 -17.85 5.26
CA ASP A 66 13.88 -19.08 5.40
C ASP A 66 15.16 -19.09 4.54
N GLU A 67 15.15 -18.40 3.40
CA GLU A 67 16.34 -18.21 2.55
C GLU A 67 17.30 -17.16 3.13
N VAL A 68 16.78 -16.11 3.76
CA VAL A 68 17.58 -15.09 4.47
C VAL A 68 18.36 -15.72 5.61
N ASP A 69 17.72 -16.56 6.42
CA ASP A 69 18.39 -17.25 7.54
C ASP A 69 19.51 -18.19 7.09
N LYS A 70 19.46 -18.68 5.84
CA LYS A 70 20.49 -19.56 5.25
C LYS A 70 21.58 -18.80 4.52
N ALA A 71 21.39 -17.52 4.21
CA ALA A 71 22.34 -16.72 3.45
C ALA A 71 23.61 -16.46 4.27
N LYS A 72 24.77 -16.62 3.64
CA LYS A 72 26.09 -16.46 4.29
C LYS A 72 26.90 -15.31 3.72
N ASP A 73 26.40 -14.65 2.69
CA ASP A 73 27.09 -13.59 1.98
C ASP A 73 26.11 -12.49 1.57
N ILE A 74 26.68 -11.31 1.33
CA ILE A 74 25.93 -10.10 0.99
C ILE A 74 25.31 -10.18 -0.41
N GLY A 75 25.92 -10.93 -1.32
CA GLY A 75 25.41 -11.12 -2.68
C GLY A 75 24.07 -11.83 -2.67
N THR A 76 24.00 -12.98 -2.00
CA THR A 76 22.76 -13.74 -1.81
C THR A 76 21.66 -12.88 -1.16
N LEU A 77 21.98 -12.14 -0.10
CA LEU A 77 21.00 -11.26 0.55
C LEU A 77 20.51 -10.12 -0.37
N ARG A 78 21.37 -9.59 -1.24
CA ARG A 78 20.97 -8.60 -2.24
C ARG A 78 20.01 -9.19 -3.27
N ASP A 79 20.26 -10.42 -3.72
CA ASP A 79 19.39 -11.11 -4.67
C ASP A 79 18.02 -11.40 -4.05
N LEU A 80 17.98 -11.81 -2.77
CA LEU A 80 16.74 -11.98 -2.02
C LEU A 80 15.96 -10.66 -1.84
N GLU A 81 16.65 -9.54 -1.64
CA GLU A 81 16.03 -8.21 -1.58
C GLU A 81 15.35 -7.84 -2.90
N ASN A 82 16.05 -8.06 -4.03
CA ASN A 82 15.51 -7.83 -5.36
C ASN A 82 14.32 -8.77 -5.65
N GLN A 83 14.44 -10.05 -5.29
CA GLN A 83 13.36 -11.02 -5.45
C GLN A 83 12.12 -10.63 -4.63
N LEU A 84 12.28 -10.19 -3.38
CA LEU A 84 11.19 -9.70 -2.56
C LEU A 84 10.50 -8.49 -3.22
N GLN A 85 11.29 -7.57 -3.79
CA GLN A 85 10.77 -6.40 -4.49
C GLN A 85 9.95 -6.81 -5.73
N ASP A 86 10.48 -7.68 -6.57
CA ASP A 86 9.82 -8.13 -7.79
C ASP A 86 8.54 -8.92 -7.50
N LEU A 87 8.57 -9.82 -6.50
CA LEU A 87 7.38 -10.57 -6.08
C LEU A 87 6.34 -9.66 -5.44
N SER A 88 6.75 -8.69 -4.63
CA SER A 88 5.85 -7.69 -4.06
C SER A 88 5.14 -6.90 -5.15
N GLU A 89 5.84 -6.54 -6.22
CA GLU A 89 5.24 -5.79 -7.32
C GLU A 89 4.28 -6.65 -8.14
N GLN A 90 4.66 -7.90 -8.44
CA GLN A 90 3.77 -8.86 -9.11
C GLN A 90 2.50 -9.09 -8.30
N TYR A 91 2.62 -9.30 -6.99
CA TYR A 91 1.49 -9.48 -6.07
C TYR A 91 0.57 -8.25 -6.08
N ARG A 92 1.15 -7.03 -6.02
CA ARG A 92 0.41 -5.76 -6.08
C ARG A 92 -0.36 -5.62 -7.39
N VAL A 93 0.29 -5.85 -8.53
CA VAL A 93 -0.33 -5.71 -9.85
C VAL A 93 -1.49 -6.69 -10.01
N LEU A 94 -1.30 -7.96 -9.64
CA LEU A 94 -2.34 -8.97 -9.73
C LEU A 94 -3.51 -8.66 -8.78
N SER A 95 -3.20 -8.23 -7.55
CA SER A 95 -4.18 -7.80 -6.56
C SER A 95 -5.06 -6.67 -7.07
N ASN A 96 -4.46 -5.65 -7.69
CA ASN A 96 -5.20 -4.52 -8.26
C ASN A 96 -6.10 -4.96 -9.42
N ARG A 97 -5.64 -5.89 -10.26
CA ARG A 97 -6.45 -6.47 -11.34
C ARG A 97 -7.65 -7.24 -10.79
N PHE A 98 -7.43 -8.04 -9.74
CA PHE A 98 -8.50 -8.79 -9.12
C PHE A 98 -9.54 -7.88 -8.45
N SER A 99 -9.10 -6.88 -7.68
CA SER A 99 -9.98 -5.86 -7.12
C SER A 99 -10.83 -5.17 -8.19
N LYS A 100 -10.22 -4.80 -9.32
CA LYS A 100 -10.93 -4.18 -10.45
C LYS A 100 -11.95 -5.14 -11.07
N TYR A 101 -11.58 -6.40 -11.27
CA TYR A 101 -12.49 -7.42 -11.78
C TYR A 101 -13.73 -7.57 -10.90
N LEU A 102 -13.56 -7.67 -9.58
CA LEU A 102 -14.67 -7.80 -8.63
C LEU A 102 -15.60 -6.57 -8.63
N ASP A 103 -15.04 -5.36 -8.75
CA ASP A 103 -15.80 -4.11 -8.87
C ASP A 103 -16.59 -4.01 -10.21
N GLU A 104 -16.03 -4.55 -11.29
CA GLU A 104 -16.70 -4.55 -12.61
C GLU A 104 -17.85 -5.55 -12.69
N VAL A 105 -17.70 -6.73 -12.08
CA VAL A 105 -18.75 -7.75 -11.97
C VAL A 105 -19.94 -7.21 -11.18
N ASN A 106 -19.66 -6.55 -10.04
CA ASN A 106 -20.64 -5.87 -9.19
C ASN A 106 -21.86 -6.73 -8.81
N THR A 107 -21.64 -7.98 -8.40
CA THR A 107 -22.65 -8.88 -7.84
C THR A 107 -22.53 -8.90 -6.32
N GLN A 108 -23.47 -9.50 -5.60
CA GLN A 108 -23.30 -9.67 -4.15
C GLN A 108 -22.06 -10.53 -3.85
N ASP A 109 -21.91 -11.65 -4.57
CA ASP A 109 -20.76 -12.54 -4.43
C ASP A 109 -19.43 -11.82 -4.67
N SER A 110 -19.36 -10.94 -5.68
CA SER A 110 -18.12 -10.20 -5.98
C SER A 110 -17.81 -9.14 -4.93
N GLN A 111 -18.82 -8.53 -4.31
CA GLN A 111 -18.65 -7.60 -3.21
C GLN A 111 -18.20 -8.31 -1.92
N ASP A 112 -18.78 -9.47 -1.63
CA ASP A 112 -18.36 -10.30 -0.48
C ASP A 112 -16.91 -10.78 -0.65
N GLU A 113 -16.57 -11.23 -1.86
CA GLU A 113 -15.21 -11.63 -2.21
C GLU A 113 -14.24 -10.46 -2.14
N PHE A 114 -14.64 -9.28 -2.62
CA PHE A 114 -13.83 -8.06 -2.53
C PHE A 114 -13.52 -7.69 -1.07
N GLY A 115 -14.50 -7.82 -0.18
CA GLY A 115 -14.33 -7.58 1.25
C GLY A 115 -13.29 -8.51 1.89
N ARG A 116 -13.40 -9.83 1.61
CA ARG A 116 -12.45 -10.84 2.08
C ARG A 116 -11.05 -10.60 1.52
N PHE A 117 -10.96 -10.44 0.21
CA PHE A 117 -9.71 -10.22 -0.49
C PHE A 117 -9.00 -8.94 -0.02
N SER A 118 -9.73 -7.84 0.16
CA SER A 118 -9.15 -6.56 0.61
C SER A 118 -8.52 -6.64 1.99
N PHE A 119 -9.10 -7.45 2.88
CA PHE A 119 -8.53 -7.72 4.20
C PHE A 119 -7.22 -8.50 4.09
N GLU A 120 -7.22 -9.61 3.35
CA GLU A 120 -6.02 -10.44 3.16
C GLU A 120 -4.90 -9.66 2.45
N TYR A 121 -5.22 -8.92 1.39
CA TYR A 121 -4.24 -8.09 0.68
C TYR A 121 -3.55 -7.07 1.61
N ARG A 122 -4.31 -6.43 2.51
CA ARG A 122 -3.75 -5.48 3.49
C ARG A 122 -2.82 -6.18 4.48
N ARG A 123 -3.19 -7.38 4.94
CA ARG A 123 -2.37 -8.21 5.80
C ARG A 123 -1.07 -8.61 5.09
N SER A 124 -1.16 -9.16 3.89
CA SER A 124 -0.02 -9.56 3.06
C SER A 124 0.95 -8.40 2.82
N LYS A 125 0.44 -7.20 2.50
CA LYS A 125 1.26 -5.99 2.32
C LYS A 125 2.04 -5.61 3.58
N THR A 126 1.46 -5.84 4.76
CA THR A 126 2.13 -5.57 6.04
C THR A 126 3.27 -6.56 6.27
N ILE A 127 3.03 -7.85 6.01
CA ILE A 127 4.03 -8.90 6.13
C ILE A 127 5.21 -8.66 5.18
N ILE A 128 4.95 -8.40 3.90
CA ILE A 128 5.99 -8.07 2.90
C ILE A 128 6.85 -6.89 3.36
N ARG A 129 6.22 -5.84 3.90
CA ARG A 129 6.95 -4.67 4.41
C ARG A 129 7.86 -5.03 5.58
N SER A 130 7.43 -5.94 6.45
CA SER A 130 8.21 -6.40 7.59
C SER A 130 9.41 -7.29 7.22
N MET A 131 9.43 -7.88 6.02
CA MET A 131 10.56 -8.70 5.56
C MET A 131 11.78 -7.87 5.12
N ARG A 132 11.56 -6.65 4.60
CA ARG A 132 12.67 -5.76 4.19
C ARG A 132 13.68 -5.47 5.31
N PRO A 133 13.27 -5.06 6.53
CA PRO A 133 14.23 -4.86 7.61
C PRO A 133 14.93 -6.14 8.04
N VAL A 134 14.29 -7.32 7.91
CA VAL A 134 14.93 -8.61 8.21
C VAL A 134 16.13 -8.84 7.29
N ILE A 135 15.95 -8.67 5.98
CA ILE A 135 17.03 -8.79 4.99
C ILE A 135 18.14 -7.77 5.28
N LYS A 136 17.76 -6.52 5.58
CA LYS A 136 18.72 -5.44 5.90
C LYS A 136 19.55 -5.77 7.14
N ASN A 137 18.92 -6.27 8.20
CA ASN A 137 19.60 -6.62 9.44
C ASN A 137 20.56 -7.79 9.23
N ALA A 138 20.14 -8.84 8.51
CA ALA A 138 21.03 -9.95 8.15
C ALA A 138 22.28 -9.47 7.38
N ARG A 139 22.14 -8.46 6.51
CA ARG A 139 23.29 -7.85 5.82
C ARG A 139 24.23 -7.12 6.78
N LEU A 140 23.69 -6.43 7.78
CA LEU A 140 24.49 -5.75 8.80
C LEU A 140 25.24 -6.75 9.68
N ASP A 141 24.59 -7.85 10.07
CA ASP A 141 25.22 -8.91 10.89
C ASP A 141 26.42 -9.55 10.17
N ILE A 142 26.30 -9.79 8.86
CA ILE A 142 27.43 -10.30 8.04
C ILE A 142 28.56 -9.26 7.97
N LEU A 143 28.23 -7.98 7.77
CA LEU A 143 29.24 -6.92 7.72
C LEU A 143 29.97 -6.75 9.05
N GLU A 144 29.25 -6.86 10.16
CA GLU A 144 29.83 -6.84 11.50
C GLU A 144 30.75 -8.04 11.72
N ALA A 145 30.33 -9.24 11.34
CA ALA A 145 31.17 -10.44 11.42
C ALA A 145 32.47 -10.30 10.60
N ILE A 146 32.40 -9.73 9.39
CA ILE A 146 33.58 -9.45 8.57
C ILE A 146 34.50 -8.43 9.25
N SER A 147 33.93 -7.35 9.80
CA SER A 147 34.69 -6.33 10.52
C SER A 147 35.44 -6.90 11.72
N ASN A 148 34.75 -7.72 12.53
CA ASN A 148 35.33 -8.35 13.72
C ASN A 148 36.43 -9.36 13.37
N ALA A 149 36.23 -10.16 12.32
CA ALA A 149 37.27 -11.08 11.83
C ALA A 149 38.52 -10.33 11.36
N ALA A 150 38.36 -9.21 10.67
CA ALA A 150 39.48 -8.38 10.21
C ALA A 150 40.27 -7.75 11.38
N THR A 151 39.60 -7.39 12.48
CA THR A 151 40.27 -6.86 13.68
C THR A 151 41.01 -7.94 14.47
N ASP A 152 40.48 -9.16 14.54
CA ASP A 152 41.11 -10.27 15.26
C ASP A 152 42.36 -10.79 14.55
N ASP A 153 42.34 -10.89 13.21
CA ASP A 153 43.54 -11.23 12.42
C ASP A 153 44.62 -10.13 12.52
N SER A 154 44.22 -8.88 12.70
CA SER A 154 45.15 -7.76 12.91
C SER A 154 45.76 -7.73 14.33
N ALA A 155 45.12 -8.37 15.32
CA ALA A 155 45.64 -8.48 16.68
C ALA A 155 46.74 -9.55 16.82
N SER A 156 46.78 -10.53 15.92
CA SER A 156 47.78 -11.61 15.88
C SER A 156 49.18 -11.13 15.43
N VAL A 157 49.28 -10.04 14.68
CA VAL A 157 50.55 -9.56 14.09
C VAL A 157 51.21 -8.44 14.90
N ILE A 158 50.64 -8.00 16.03
CA ILE A 158 51.24 -6.93 16.86
C ILE A 158 51.96 -7.53 18.08
N SER A 159 52.99 -8.32 17.80
CA SER A 159 54.12 -8.47 18.73
C SER A 159 55.34 -7.79 18.10
N THR A 160 55.85 -6.77 18.79
CA THR A 160 57.04 -5.95 18.49
C THR A 160 56.89 -4.82 17.45
N THR A 161 56.58 -3.60 17.91
CA THR A 161 57.61 -2.57 18.16
C THR A 161 56.97 -1.22 18.53
N LYS A 162 57.45 -0.69 19.66
CA LYS A 162 57.24 0.67 20.18
C LYS A 162 57.68 1.71 19.12
N ARG A 163 56.80 2.59 18.63
CA ARG A 163 57.15 3.98 18.24
C ARG A 163 55.97 4.95 18.45
N LYS A 164 56.38 6.16 18.82
CA LYS A 164 55.64 7.31 19.35
C LYS A 164 54.83 8.06 18.27
N SER A 165 53.67 8.58 18.70
CA SER A 165 53.00 9.85 18.36
C SER A 165 52.88 10.28 16.89
N ASP A 166 51.66 10.55 16.42
CA ASP A 166 51.14 11.93 16.33
C ASP A 166 49.61 11.95 16.11
N ALA A 167 48.96 12.97 16.66
CA ALA A 167 47.52 13.16 16.68
C ALA A 167 47.05 14.01 15.49
N GLY A 168 45.96 13.61 14.82
CA GLY A 168 45.30 14.40 13.80
C GLY A 168 43.80 14.11 13.77
N GLN A 169 43.02 15.01 14.36
CA GLN A 169 41.55 15.03 14.35
C GLN A 169 41.02 15.14 12.90
N ILE A 170 40.05 14.30 12.54
CA ILE A 170 39.13 14.58 11.41
C ILE A 170 37.71 14.69 11.95
N GLN A 171 37.14 15.86 11.70
CA GLN A 171 35.85 16.34 12.12
C GLN A 171 34.74 15.72 11.27
N GLN A 172 33.74 15.14 11.94
CA GLN A 172 32.52 14.60 11.34
C GLN A 172 31.65 15.74 10.78
N GLN A 173 31.06 15.54 9.60
CA GLN A 173 29.88 16.27 9.15
C GLN A 173 28.67 15.32 9.09
N PRO A 174 27.47 15.74 9.52
CA PRO A 174 26.28 14.91 9.50
C PRO A 174 25.62 14.89 8.11
N SER A 175 25.20 13.70 7.68
CA SER A 175 24.42 13.45 6.47
C SER A 175 23.01 14.02 6.60
N GLN A 176 22.59 14.86 5.65
CA GLN A 176 21.17 15.14 5.42
C GLN A 176 20.62 14.09 4.45
N VAL A 177 19.71 13.25 4.96
CA VAL A 177 18.80 12.45 4.13
C VAL A 177 17.50 13.24 4.07
N VAL A 178 17.13 13.65 2.86
CA VAL A 178 15.84 14.26 2.57
C VAL A 178 14.78 13.17 2.58
N ASP A 179 13.79 13.31 3.48
CA ASP A 179 12.55 12.56 3.44
C ASP A 179 11.67 13.12 2.31
N ASP A 180 11.59 12.42 1.19
CA ASP A 180 10.53 12.67 0.20
C ASP A 180 9.22 12.07 0.72
N LEU A 181 8.33 12.97 1.15
CA LEU A 181 6.92 12.71 1.37
C LEU A 181 6.27 12.27 0.05
N ASP A 182 5.96 10.98 -0.08
CA ASP A 182 4.99 10.54 -1.07
C ASP A 182 3.56 10.76 -0.55
N ILE A 183 2.94 11.77 -1.17
CA ILE A 183 1.55 12.17 -1.09
C ILE A 183 0.64 10.96 -1.38
N ILE A 184 -0.12 10.54 -0.38
CA ILE A 184 -1.24 9.61 -0.54
C ILE A 184 -2.37 10.37 -1.26
N PRO A 185 -2.91 9.89 -2.39
CA PRO A 185 -4.13 10.46 -2.93
C PRO A 185 -5.29 10.14 -1.98
N ASP A 186 -5.97 11.21 -1.54
CA ASP A 186 -6.96 11.34 -0.45
C ASP A 186 -8.24 10.48 -0.56
N ARG A 187 -8.29 9.45 -1.41
CA ARG A 187 -9.50 8.67 -1.69
C ARG A 187 -9.66 7.36 -0.90
N LEU A 188 -8.82 7.09 0.10
CA LEU A 188 -8.89 5.87 0.92
C LEU A 188 -9.43 6.08 2.34
N GLN A 189 -9.80 7.30 2.73
CA GLN A 189 -10.46 7.55 4.01
C GLN A 189 -11.98 7.34 3.97
N GLU A 190 -12.60 7.37 2.79
CA GLU A 190 -14.06 7.30 2.66
C GLU A 190 -14.64 5.89 2.87
N THR A 191 -13.91 4.83 2.53
CA THR A 191 -14.43 3.44 2.68
C THR A 191 -14.28 2.90 4.10
N ALA A 192 -13.36 3.44 4.90
CA ALA A 192 -13.21 3.05 6.31
C ALA A 192 -14.34 3.57 7.21
N ASN A 193 -14.99 4.68 6.83
CA ASN A 193 -16.11 5.25 7.58
C ASN A 193 -17.45 4.57 7.26
N TYR A 194 -17.58 3.88 6.13
CA TYR A 194 -18.80 3.15 5.79
C TYR A 194 -19.00 1.90 6.67
N VAL A 195 -17.93 1.14 6.95
CA VAL A 195 -18.00 -0.06 7.80
C VAL A 195 -18.23 0.29 9.28
N ARG A 196 -17.70 1.42 9.75
CA ARG A 196 -17.91 1.88 11.13
C ARG A 196 -19.35 2.37 11.37
N ASN A 197 -20.02 2.94 10.36
CA ASN A 197 -21.41 3.40 10.49
C ASN A 197 -22.45 2.27 10.36
N GLN A 198 -22.12 1.13 9.75
CA GLN A 198 -23.04 -0.03 9.67
C GLN A 198 -23.19 -0.79 11.00
N GLN A 199 -22.19 -0.73 11.90
CA GLN A 199 -22.28 -1.35 13.23
C GLN A 199 -23.09 -0.54 14.25
N SER A 200 -23.36 0.74 13.98
CA SER A 200 -24.10 1.63 14.89
C SER A 200 -25.62 1.59 14.69
N PHE A 201 -26.13 0.99 13.62
CA PHE A 201 -27.58 0.89 13.34
C PHE A 201 -28.21 -0.46 13.70
N SER A 202 -27.44 -1.39 14.27
CA SER A 202 -27.98 -2.68 14.75
C SER A 202 -28.29 -2.69 16.26
N ASN A 203 -28.05 -1.58 16.97
CA ASN A 203 -28.37 -1.42 18.40
C ASN A 203 -29.16 -0.12 18.63
N SER A 204 -30.39 -0.06 18.13
CA SER A 204 -31.46 0.83 18.64
C SER A 204 -32.82 0.25 18.30
#